data_AF-A0A5C3N277-F1
#
_entry.id   AF-A0A5C3N277-F1
#
_cell.length_a   1.000
_cell.length_b   1.000
_cell.length_c   1.000
_cell.angle_alpha   90.00
_cell.angle_beta   90.00
_cell.angle_gamma   90.00
#
_symmetry.space_group_name_H-M   'P 1'
#
loop_
_entity.id
_entity.type
_entity.pdbx_description
1 polymer ?
#
loop_
_entity_poly.entity_id
_entity_poly.type
_entity_poly.pdbx_seq_one_letter_code
_entity_poly.pdbx_strand_id
1 'polypeptide(L)'
;MLNPVCRLFASGPRPSSPCHAKLLTKDSSLSRPNSNAFSVLMSSHKENEAWKEATIAEDRNFRPTKQNGGRRKAPFYKVLQGMPIAVDAFRYGTIPGVEAYFLTHAHSDHYTNLSSNWKSGPIYCSQGTANLIIHMLDVDPKWVHPLPLDVASVIPNTGGVQVTPIEANHCPGSCIFLFEGTQTVNAGDSAYKSPYVGSSRTFRYLHCGDFRASPKHVLHPAVKGKRIDHVYLDTTYLDPKYCFPPQPLVISACAELARRIVSGRSTSSQGADTKGQSHTIESSNKILIVIGTYSIGKERIVKAIAHTLNSKVYCDKRKVAILRCQSDPELHALLTSDPLEAAVHLVPLSVITSDRLKEYVERFKGHFSKAVGFRPTGWTFTQPSGTDMLPSISTILAKSRQREFTYANLSPMRNSTSTCQLYGVPYSEHSSFFELTCFALSFDWGKMIATVNVGSERSRGRMHRWVEAWERERKARSKVDIIPYRASEYW
;
A
#
# COMPACT_ATOMS: atom_id res chain seq x y z
N MET A 1 36.39 76.29 29.05
CA MET A 1 35.29 76.83 29.87
C MET A 1 34.50 75.64 30.43
N LEU A 2 34.34 75.55 31.76
CA LEU A 2 33.38 74.71 32.53
C LEU A 2 32.96 73.37 31.86
N ASN A 3 33.59 72.21 32.08
CA ASN A 3 34.10 71.53 33.30
C ASN A 3 32.99 70.95 34.24
N PRO A 4 33.20 69.79 34.90
CA PRO A 4 32.13 68.81 35.19
C PRO A 4 31.98 68.43 36.69
N VAL A 5 31.23 67.37 36.99
CA VAL A 5 31.20 66.68 38.31
C VAL A 5 31.23 65.15 38.04
N CYS A 6 32.27 64.37 38.39
CA CYS A 6 32.66 63.87 39.74
C CYS A 6 31.56 62.98 40.39
N ARG A 7 31.77 61.92 41.20
CA ARG A 7 32.89 61.16 41.83
C ARG A 7 32.26 59.82 42.34
N LEU A 8 32.90 58.74 42.82
CA LEU A 8 34.30 58.32 43.08
C LEU A 8 34.36 56.76 43.13
N PHE A 9 35.54 56.16 43.38
CA PHE A 9 35.72 54.79 43.87
C PHE A 9 35.49 54.70 45.40
N ALA A 10 35.13 53.51 45.92
CA ALA A 10 35.39 53.07 47.29
C ALA A 10 35.48 51.54 47.39
N SER A 11 36.21 51.02 48.39
CA SER A 11 36.74 49.65 48.39
C SER A 11 36.58 48.89 49.72
N GLY A 12 36.23 47.60 49.64
CA GLY A 12 36.36 46.60 50.73
C GLY A 12 35.26 46.60 51.82
N PRO A 13 35.24 45.62 52.75
CA PRO A 13 36.18 44.51 52.93
C PRO A 13 35.54 43.08 53.00
N ARG A 14 36.38 42.03 53.10
CA ARG A 14 36.07 40.69 53.67
C ARG A 14 36.25 40.75 55.20
N PRO A 15 35.74 39.82 56.08
CA PRO A 15 35.44 38.38 55.89
C PRO A 15 33.97 38.06 56.31
N SER A 16 33.52 36.90 56.85
CA SER A 16 34.11 35.61 57.31
C SER A 16 33.07 34.47 57.31
N SER A 17 33.53 33.22 57.27
CA SER A 17 32.69 32.02 57.45
C SER A 17 32.19 31.84 58.88
N PRO A 18 31.02 31.20 59.07
CA PRO A 18 30.92 30.14 60.08
C PRO A 18 30.27 28.84 59.55
N CYS A 19 30.38 27.77 60.34
CA CYS A 19 30.16 26.38 59.92
C CYS A 19 28.71 25.87 60.01
N HIS A 20 28.45 24.78 59.27
CA HIS A 20 27.47 23.72 59.52
C HIS A 20 26.00 24.06 59.85
N ALA A 21 25.10 23.80 58.89
CA ALA A 21 23.98 22.87 59.09
C ALA A 21 23.51 22.28 57.74
N LYS A 22 23.19 20.97 57.69
CA LYS A 22 22.54 20.36 56.52
C LYS A 22 21.03 20.60 56.59
N LEU A 23 20.42 21.13 55.53
CA LEU A 23 19.00 20.88 55.25
C LEU A 23 18.84 20.47 53.77
N LEU A 24 18.16 19.35 53.53
CA LEU A 24 17.87 18.82 52.21
C LEU A 24 16.59 19.47 51.65
N THR A 25 16.71 20.30 50.62
CA THR A 25 15.57 20.70 49.78
C THR A 25 15.54 19.84 48.52
N LYS A 26 14.50 19.02 48.38
CA LYS A 26 14.24 18.23 47.17
C LYS A 26 13.80 19.15 46.03
N ASP A 27 14.61 19.26 44.98
CA ASP A 27 14.11 19.66 43.66
C ASP A 27 13.31 18.50 43.05
N SER A 28 12.02 18.71 42.79
CA SER A 28 11.14 17.72 42.18
C SER A 28 11.30 17.71 40.66
N SER A 29 12.36 17.07 40.17
CA SER A 29 12.50 16.74 38.76
C SER A 29 11.37 15.79 38.32
N LEU A 30 10.54 16.25 37.39
CA LEU A 30 9.50 15.41 36.76
C LEU A 30 10.17 14.27 36.00
N SER A 31 10.09 13.07 36.57
CA SER A 31 10.66 11.87 35.98
C SER A 31 9.92 11.48 34.70
N ARG A 32 10.68 11.17 33.65
CA ARG A 32 10.13 10.42 32.50
C ARG A 32 9.59 9.08 33.03
N PRO A 33 8.42 8.61 32.57
CA PRO A 33 7.91 7.32 33.02
C PRO A 33 8.84 6.21 32.53
N ASN A 34 9.55 5.57 33.46
CA ASN A 34 10.29 4.35 33.17
C ASN A 34 9.31 3.29 32.66
N SER A 35 9.57 2.76 31.47
CA SER A 35 8.83 1.65 30.88
C SER A 35 9.18 0.34 31.60
N ASN A 36 8.69 0.19 32.83
CA ASN A 36 8.90 -1.00 33.65
C ASN A 36 8.26 -2.22 32.97
N ALA A 37 8.85 -3.41 33.15
CA ALA A 37 8.41 -4.65 32.50
C ALA A 37 6.90 -4.93 32.66
N PHE A 38 6.30 -4.54 33.79
CA PHE A 38 4.86 -4.63 34.02
C PHE A 38 4.02 -3.83 33.02
N SER A 39 4.44 -2.62 32.63
CA SER A 39 3.75 -1.82 31.61
C SER A 39 3.83 -2.46 30.21
N VAL A 40 4.96 -3.11 29.89
CA VAL A 40 5.14 -3.86 28.65
C VAL A 40 4.24 -5.10 28.65
N LEU A 41 4.24 -5.89 29.73
CA LEU A 41 3.39 -7.08 29.90
C LEU A 41 1.88 -6.75 29.87
N MET A 42 1.46 -5.66 30.52
CA MET A 42 0.06 -5.22 30.46
C MET A 42 -0.32 -4.68 29.08
N SER A 43 0.61 -4.07 28.35
CA SER A 43 0.37 -3.63 26.97
C SER A 43 0.26 -4.82 26.00
N SER A 44 1.09 -5.85 26.15
CA SER A 44 1.06 -7.05 25.31
C SER A 44 -0.14 -7.94 25.63
N HIS A 45 -0.59 -8.02 26.90
CA HIS A 45 -1.83 -8.71 27.25
C HIS A 45 -3.04 -8.07 26.55
N LYS A 46 -3.20 -6.74 26.69
CA LYS A 46 -4.30 -5.98 26.07
C LYS A 46 -4.27 -6.04 24.54
N GLU A 47 -3.07 -6.05 23.95
CA GLU A 47 -2.90 -6.26 22.52
C GLU A 47 -3.30 -7.68 22.08
N ASN A 48 -2.93 -8.71 22.85
CA ASN A 48 -3.37 -10.08 22.58
C ASN A 48 -4.90 -10.24 22.70
N GLU A 49 -5.55 -9.54 23.63
CA GLU A 49 -7.02 -9.48 23.73
C GLU A 49 -7.65 -8.80 22.51
N ALA A 50 -7.15 -7.63 22.10
CA ALA A 50 -7.62 -6.93 20.91
C ALA A 50 -7.45 -7.78 19.63
N TRP A 51 -6.40 -8.60 19.55
CA TRP A 51 -6.24 -9.57 18.47
C TRP A 51 -7.21 -10.75 18.54
N LYS A 52 -7.60 -11.22 19.74
CA LYS A 52 -8.66 -12.24 19.89
C LYS A 52 -10.02 -11.69 19.44
N GLU A 53 -10.36 -10.46 19.84
CA GLU A 53 -11.53 -9.73 19.34
C GLU A 53 -11.52 -9.66 17.81
N ALA A 54 -10.37 -9.32 17.23
CA ALA A 54 -10.22 -9.20 15.78
C ALA A 54 -10.34 -10.54 15.03
N THR A 55 -9.80 -11.65 15.57
CA THR A 55 -10.00 -12.98 14.96
C THR A 55 -11.49 -13.35 14.89
N ILE A 56 -12.28 -13.03 15.93
CA ILE A 56 -13.74 -13.23 15.92
C ILE A 56 -14.41 -12.30 14.91
N ALA A 57 -14.01 -11.03 14.88
CA ALA A 57 -14.52 -10.03 13.94
C ALA A 57 -14.28 -10.39 12.47
N GLU A 58 -13.24 -11.17 12.16
CA GLU A 58 -12.89 -11.59 10.80
C GLU A 58 -13.49 -12.94 10.36
N ASP A 59 -14.18 -13.68 11.23
CA ASP A 59 -14.73 -14.99 10.88
C ASP A 59 -15.71 -14.90 9.68
N ARG A 60 -15.41 -15.64 8.61
CA ARG A 60 -16.22 -15.69 7.39
C ARG A 60 -17.60 -16.30 7.63
N ASN A 61 -17.75 -17.13 8.67
CA ASN A 61 -19.00 -17.80 9.02
C ASN A 61 -19.91 -16.97 9.92
N PHE A 62 -19.41 -15.88 10.54
CA PHE A 62 -20.20 -15.03 11.43
C PHE A 62 -21.47 -14.49 10.74
N ARG A 63 -22.60 -14.63 11.45
CA ARG A 63 -23.90 -14.08 11.08
C ARG A 63 -24.35 -13.04 12.13
N PRO A 64 -24.85 -11.86 11.72
CA PRO A 64 -25.49 -10.93 12.64
C PRO A 64 -26.76 -11.56 13.25
N THR A 65 -26.95 -11.38 14.56
CA THR A 65 -28.12 -11.85 15.31
C THR A 65 -28.54 -10.77 16.31
N LYS A 66 -29.78 -10.81 16.83
CA LYS A 66 -30.20 -9.87 17.90
C LYS A 66 -29.30 -9.97 19.13
N GLN A 67 -28.79 -11.16 19.45
CA GLN A 67 -27.90 -11.39 20.61
C GLN A 67 -26.50 -10.78 20.45
N ASN A 68 -25.98 -10.63 19.23
CA ASN A 68 -24.68 -9.97 18.99
C ASN A 68 -24.80 -8.47 18.63
N GLY A 69 -25.94 -7.85 18.94
CA GLY A 69 -26.19 -6.43 18.66
C GLY A 69 -26.55 -6.15 17.19
N GLY A 70 -26.92 -7.18 16.42
CA GLY A 70 -27.40 -7.04 15.03
C GLY A 70 -26.33 -6.70 14.00
N ARG A 71 -25.05 -6.65 14.38
CA ARG A 71 -23.94 -6.32 13.47
C ARG A 71 -22.64 -7.04 13.83
N ARG A 72 -21.71 -7.07 12.89
CA ARG A 72 -20.32 -7.51 13.11
C ARG A 72 -19.56 -6.39 13.84
N LYS A 73 -18.83 -6.72 14.90
CA LYS A 73 -17.93 -5.76 15.58
C LYS A 73 -16.76 -5.39 14.67
N ALA A 74 -16.33 -4.14 14.70
CA ALA A 74 -15.15 -3.68 13.98
C ALA A 74 -13.87 -4.07 14.74
N PRO A 75 -12.86 -4.69 14.08
CA PRO A 75 -11.58 -5.01 14.71
C PRO A 75 -10.79 -3.73 14.97
N PHE A 76 -9.95 -3.73 16.03
CA PHE A 76 -9.23 -2.53 16.47
C PHE A 76 -8.34 -1.90 15.39
N TYR A 77 -7.78 -2.69 14.45
CA TYR A 77 -6.93 -2.16 13.38
C TYR A 77 -7.69 -1.46 12.24
N LYS A 78 -9.04 -1.46 12.27
CA LYS A 78 -9.90 -0.72 11.33
C LYS A 78 -10.44 0.59 11.90
N VAL A 79 -10.15 0.90 13.17
CA VAL A 79 -10.54 2.16 13.84
C VAL A 79 -9.28 2.83 14.39
N LEU A 80 -9.11 4.12 14.14
CA LEU A 80 -7.92 4.86 14.56
C LEU A 80 -7.94 5.06 16.07
N GLN A 81 -6.89 4.62 16.77
CA GLN A 81 -6.90 4.59 18.23
C GLN A 81 -7.04 6.01 18.81
N GLY A 82 -8.10 6.26 19.58
CA GLY A 82 -8.37 7.57 20.17
C GLY A 82 -8.91 8.63 19.20
N MET A 83 -9.26 8.29 17.96
CA MET A 83 -9.91 9.18 16.99
C MET A 83 -11.26 8.61 16.53
N PRO A 84 -12.27 9.43 16.21
CA PRO A 84 -13.59 8.99 15.73
C PRO A 84 -13.58 8.61 14.24
N ILE A 85 -12.54 7.88 13.81
CA ILE A 85 -12.24 7.62 12.40
C ILE A 85 -12.07 6.12 12.19
N ALA A 86 -12.76 5.57 11.19
CA ALA A 86 -12.56 4.21 10.71
C ALA A 86 -12.02 4.19 9.28
N VAL A 87 -11.23 3.18 8.93
CA VAL A 87 -10.61 3.02 7.60
C VAL A 87 -10.94 1.64 7.05
N ASP A 88 -11.45 1.57 5.82
CA ASP A 88 -11.82 0.34 5.10
C ASP A 88 -12.74 -0.58 5.92
N ALA A 89 -13.75 0.02 6.57
CA ALA A 89 -14.53 -0.56 7.66
C ALA A 89 -16.04 -0.73 7.34
N PHE A 90 -16.40 -0.84 6.06
CA PHE A 90 -17.79 -0.76 5.60
C PHE A 90 -18.65 -1.99 5.93
N ARG A 91 -18.03 -3.13 6.27
CA ARG A 91 -18.72 -4.40 6.59
C ARG A 91 -19.29 -4.50 8.01
N TYR A 92 -19.10 -3.49 8.85
CA TYR A 92 -19.43 -3.51 10.28
C TYR A 92 -20.70 -2.72 10.65
N GLY A 93 -21.36 -2.08 9.67
CA GLY A 93 -22.49 -1.18 9.90
C GLY A 93 -22.06 0.13 10.57
N THR A 94 -22.97 0.79 11.30
CA THR A 94 -22.64 1.98 12.09
C THR A 94 -21.75 1.59 13.28
N ILE A 95 -20.50 2.03 13.25
CA ILE A 95 -19.49 1.76 14.28
C ILE A 95 -19.64 2.80 15.41
N PRO A 96 -19.71 2.41 16.70
CA PRO A 96 -19.93 3.36 17.81
C PRO A 96 -18.87 4.46 17.89
N GLY A 97 -19.31 5.73 17.93
CA GLY A 97 -18.43 6.89 18.05
C GLY A 97 -17.53 7.16 16.84
N VAL A 98 -17.78 6.53 15.69
CA VAL A 98 -17.10 6.85 14.43
C VAL A 98 -17.93 7.88 13.67
N GLU A 99 -17.33 9.04 13.42
CA GLU A 99 -17.92 10.18 12.72
C GLU A 99 -17.47 10.26 11.25
N ALA A 100 -16.32 9.66 10.91
CA ALA A 100 -15.77 9.67 9.57
C ALA A 100 -15.26 8.29 9.14
N TYR A 101 -15.68 7.84 7.95
CA TYR A 101 -15.23 6.59 7.34
C TYR A 101 -14.29 6.93 6.18
N PHE A 102 -13.16 6.25 6.09
CA PHE A 102 -12.21 6.42 5.00
C PHE A 102 -12.18 5.16 4.14
N LEU A 103 -12.13 5.34 2.82
CA LEU A 103 -11.87 4.26 1.86
C LEU A 103 -10.54 4.54 1.16
N THR A 104 -9.57 3.66 1.35
CA THR A 104 -8.21 3.81 0.79
C THR A 104 -8.20 3.63 -0.72
N HIS A 105 -8.97 2.67 -1.23
CA HIS A 105 -9.07 2.36 -2.65
C HIS A 105 -10.28 1.49 -2.99
N ALA A 106 -10.62 1.37 -4.26
CA ALA A 106 -11.79 0.63 -4.72
C ALA A 106 -11.51 -0.87 -5.05
N HIS A 107 -11.03 -1.64 -4.07
CA HIS A 107 -11.08 -3.12 -4.10
C HIS A 107 -12.11 -3.69 -3.11
N SER A 108 -12.70 -4.83 -3.48
CA SER A 108 -13.95 -5.35 -2.89
C SER A 108 -13.85 -5.76 -1.42
N ASP A 109 -12.69 -6.18 -0.99
CA ASP A 109 -12.35 -6.53 0.40
C ASP A 109 -12.20 -5.30 1.30
N HIS A 110 -11.90 -4.13 0.73
CA HIS A 110 -11.82 -2.86 1.45
C HIS A 110 -13.19 -2.19 1.56
N TYR A 111 -14.02 -2.25 0.51
CA TYR A 111 -15.38 -1.71 0.50
C TYR A 111 -16.49 -2.73 0.83
N THR A 112 -16.18 -3.94 1.33
CA THR A 112 -17.19 -5.01 1.53
C THR A 112 -18.46 -4.50 2.24
N ASN A 113 -19.62 -4.79 1.65
CA ASN A 113 -20.97 -4.33 2.03
C ASN A 113 -21.30 -2.83 1.81
N LEU A 114 -20.39 -2.01 1.28
CA LEU A 114 -20.71 -0.68 0.79
C LEU A 114 -21.65 -0.76 -0.43
N SER A 115 -22.69 0.07 -0.45
CA SER A 115 -23.72 0.12 -1.50
C SER A 115 -24.56 1.41 -1.39
N SER A 116 -25.48 1.63 -2.32
CA SER A 116 -26.55 2.65 -2.26
C SER A 116 -27.31 2.75 -0.92
N ASN A 117 -27.41 1.63 -0.20
CA ASN A 117 -28.03 1.55 1.13
C ASN A 117 -27.15 2.09 2.27
N TRP A 118 -25.94 2.59 2.01
CA TRP A 118 -25.08 3.19 3.03
C TRP A 118 -25.73 4.43 3.65
N LYS A 119 -25.78 4.48 4.99
CA LYS A 119 -26.31 5.61 5.78
C LYS A 119 -25.52 5.83 7.08
N SER A 120 -24.35 5.22 7.24
CA SER A 120 -23.65 5.13 8.53
C SER A 120 -22.65 6.28 8.81
N GLY A 121 -22.41 7.16 7.84
CA GLY A 121 -21.58 8.36 7.98
C GLY A 121 -20.93 8.82 6.66
N PRO A 122 -20.27 9.98 6.64
CA PRO A 122 -19.50 10.47 5.50
C PRO A 122 -18.30 9.56 5.17
N ILE A 123 -18.06 9.38 3.87
CA ILE A 123 -16.99 8.57 3.28
C ILE A 123 -15.95 9.50 2.62
N TYR A 124 -14.75 9.52 3.18
CA TYR A 124 -13.61 10.27 2.66
C TYR A 124 -12.69 9.37 1.85
N CYS A 125 -12.30 9.79 0.65
CA CYS A 125 -11.45 9.03 -0.25
C CYS A 125 -10.78 9.95 -1.29
N SER A 126 -10.02 9.41 -2.24
CA SER A 126 -9.56 10.19 -3.40
C SER A 126 -10.69 10.42 -4.41
N GLN A 127 -10.53 11.39 -5.31
CA GLN A 127 -11.47 11.60 -6.43
C GLN A 127 -11.64 10.35 -7.31
N GLY A 128 -10.56 9.60 -7.57
CA GLY A 128 -10.64 8.36 -8.37
C GLY A 128 -11.48 7.30 -7.68
N THR A 129 -11.27 7.11 -6.36
CA THR A 129 -12.05 6.17 -5.56
C THR A 129 -13.51 6.62 -5.43
N ALA A 130 -13.79 7.91 -5.28
CA ALA A 130 -15.14 8.47 -5.26
C ALA A 130 -15.92 8.15 -6.56
N ASN A 131 -15.34 8.46 -7.72
CA ASN A 131 -15.92 8.15 -9.03
C ASN A 131 -16.26 6.65 -9.14
N LEU A 132 -15.33 5.79 -8.71
CA LEU A 132 -15.45 4.33 -8.79
C LEU A 132 -16.54 3.76 -7.88
N ILE A 133 -16.69 4.22 -6.62
CA ILE A 133 -17.74 3.69 -5.73
C ILE A 133 -19.14 4.22 -6.08
N ILE A 134 -19.24 5.45 -6.60
CA ILE A 134 -20.51 5.97 -7.13
C ILE A 134 -20.93 5.14 -8.35
N HIS A 135 -20.01 4.86 -9.28
CA HIS A 135 -20.33 4.12 -10.51
C HIS A 135 -20.53 2.61 -10.31
N MET A 136 -19.73 1.95 -9.46
CA MET A 136 -19.75 0.48 -9.34
C MET A 136 -20.70 -0.05 -8.25
N LEU A 137 -21.04 0.77 -7.25
CA LEU A 137 -21.77 0.35 -6.03
C LEU A 137 -23.00 1.23 -5.76
N ASP A 138 -23.32 2.17 -6.66
CA ASP A 138 -24.41 3.13 -6.56
C ASP A 138 -24.45 3.92 -5.24
N VAL A 139 -23.27 4.20 -4.64
CA VAL A 139 -23.21 4.98 -3.39
C VAL A 139 -23.75 6.38 -3.63
N ASP A 140 -24.78 6.73 -2.86
CA ASP A 140 -25.41 8.06 -2.86
C ASP A 140 -24.35 9.17 -2.67
N PRO A 141 -24.13 10.04 -3.68
CA PRO A 141 -23.01 10.99 -3.69
C PRO A 141 -22.97 11.94 -2.50
N LYS A 142 -24.09 12.15 -1.78
CA LYS A 142 -24.11 13.01 -0.57
C LYS A 142 -23.25 12.47 0.58
N TRP A 143 -22.90 11.18 0.55
CA TRP A 143 -21.99 10.56 1.51
C TRP A 143 -20.54 10.54 1.03
N VAL A 144 -20.23 10.92 -0.22
CA VAL A 144 -18.91 10.72 -0.82
C VAL A 144 -18.19 12.06 -0.90
N HIS A 145 -17.15 12.20 -0.09
CA HIS A 145 -16.39 13.44 0.07
C HIS A 145 -14.95 13.21 -0.41
N PRO A 146 -14.66 13.41 -1.72
CA PRO A 146 -13.31 13.29 -2.24
C PRO A 146 -12.40 14.36 -1.63
N LEU A 147 -11.19 13.96 -1.24
CA LEU A 147 -10.14 14.83 -0.75
C LEU A 147 -9.07 15.03 -1.83
N PRO A 148 -8.51 16.25 -1.97
CA PRO A 148 -7.35 16.50 -2.83
C PRO A 148 -6.12 15.73 -2.34
N LEU A 149 -5.33 15.19 -3.27
CA LEU A 149 -4.04 14.57 -2.96
C LEU A 149 -3.04 15.62 -2.48
N ASP A 150 -2.14 15.19 -1.59
CA ASP A 150 -1.01 15.95 -1.03
C ASP A 150 -1.39 17.25 -0.28
N VAL A 151 -2.69 17.46 -0.01
CA VAL A 151 -3.24 18.65 0.66
C VAL A 151 -3.91 18.26 1.99
N ALA A 152 -3.47 18.89 3.08
CA ALA A 152 -4.02 18.68 4.41
C ALA A 152 -5.44 19.29 4.53
N SER A 153 -6.41 18.44 4.87
CA SER A 153 -7.83 18.81 5.01
C SER A 153 -8.33 18.51 6.42
N VAL A 154 -8.99 19.47 7.08
CA VAL A 154 -9.62 19.24 8.40
C VAL A 154 -10.91 18.44 8.22
N ILE A 155 -11.07 17.35 8.99
CA ILE A 155 -12.23 16.47 8.88
C ILE A 155 -13.32 16.87 9.89
N PRO A 156 -14.56 17.19 9.43
CA PRO A 156 -15.70 17.50 10.30
C PRO A 156 -15.92 16.48 11.42
N ASN A 157 -16.43 16.95 12.57
CA ASN A 157 -16.79 16.15 13.75
C ASN A 157 -15.66 15.33 14.40
N THR A 158 -14.41 15.41 13.91
CA THR A 158 -13.28 14.64 14.49
C THR A 158 -12.61 15.28 15.70
N GLY A 159 -12.97 16.53 16.02
CA GLY A 159 -12.25 17.38 16.97
C GLY A 159 -10.96 17.98 16.39
N GLY A 160 -10.93 18.19 15.07
CA GLY A 160 -9.86 18.92 14.39
C GLY A 160 -8.74 18.05 13.79
N VAL A 161 -8.99 16.75 13.56
CA VAL A 161 -8.02 15.89 12.87
C VAL A 161 -7.86 16.38 11.42
N GLN A 162 -6.61 16.66 11.04
CA GLN A 162 -6.22 16.93 9.66
C GLN A 162 -5.83 15.63 8.97
N VAL A 163 -6.17 15.51 7.69
CA VAL A 163 -5.79 14.36 6.86
C VAL A 163 -5.15 14.84 5.57
N THR A 164 -3.99 14.26 5.25
CA THR A 164 -3.32 14.40 3.96
C THR A 164 -3.37 13.05 3.23
N PRO A 165 -4.15 12.92 2.14
CA PRO A 165 -4.07 11.78 1.24
C PRO A 165 -2.76 11.83 0.44
N ILE A 166 -2.07 10.71 0.32
CA ILE A 166 -0.81 10.56 -0.44
C ILE A 166 -1.00 9.35 -1.37
N GLU A 167 -0.55 9.43 -2.62
CA GLU A 167 -0.63 8.32 -3.57
C GLU A 167 0.06 7.05 -3.02
N ALA A 168 -0.56 5.87 -3.18
CA ALA A 168 -0.10 4.62 -2.55
C ALA A 168 0.73 3.69 -3.45
N ASN A 169 0.86 4.02 -4.75
CA ASN A 169 1.53 3.23 -5.78
C ASN A 169 0.94 1.80 -5.92
N HIS A 170 -0.36 1.65 -5.58
CA HIS A 170 -1.09 0.39 -5.65
C HIS A 170 -1.95 0.32 -6.92
N CYS A 171 -3.14 0.92 -6.91
CA CYS A 171 -4.06 0.98 -8.05
C CYS A 171 -4.60 2.41 -8.26
N PRO A 172 -5.23 2.73 -9.41
CA PRO A 172 -5.74 4.07 -9.68
C PRO A 172 -6.70 4.58 -8.59
N GLY A 173 -6.35 5.72 -7.98
CA GLY A 173 -7.11 6.32 -6.87
C GLY A 173 -6.75 5.79 -5.47
N SER A 174 -5.80 4.86 -5.34
CA SER A 174 -5.35 4.37 -4.03
C SER A 174 -4.58 5.43 -3.21
N CYS A 175 -4.83 5.45 -1.90
CA CYS A 175 -4.23 6.42 -0.99
C CYS A 175 -3.72 5.81 0.32
N ILE A 176 -2.52 6.24 0.69
CA ILE A 176 -2.05 6.32 2.06
C ILE A 176 -2.73 7.55 2.68
N PHE A 177 -3.20 7.46 3.92
CA PHE A 177 -3.68 8.62 4.66
C PHE A 177 -2.76 8.93 5.84
N LEU A 178 -2.24 10.16 5.89
CA LEU A 178 -1.61 10.71 7.09
C LEU A 178 -2.65 11.50 7.88
N PHE A 179 -3.00 11.00 9.07
CA PHE A 179 -3.86 11.67 10.04
C PHE A 179 -3.00 12.41 11.08
N GLU A 180 -3.25 13.69 11.31
CA GLU A 180 -2.58 14.50 12.35
C GLU A 180 -3.64 15.18 13.23
N GLY A 181 -3.66 14.88 14.54
CA GLY A 181 -4.66 15.46 15.46
C GLY A 181 -4.49 15.00 16.91
N THR A 182 -5.24 15.59 17.83
CA THR A 182 -5.32 15.09 19.21
C THR A 182 -6.17 13.81 19.27
N GLN A 183 -6.08 13.07 20.38
CA GLN A 183 -7.00 11.97 20.63
C GLN A 183 -8.21 12.48 21.40
N THR A 184 -9.39 12.34 20.81
CA THR A 184 -10.64 12.98 21.23
C THR A 184 -11.66 11.98 21.79
N VAL A 185 -11.68 10.73 21.30
CA VAL A 185 -12.61 9.70 21.78
C VAL A 185 -12.10 8.29 21.52
N ASN A 186 -12.38 7.36 22.43
CA ASN A 186 -12.11 5.94 22.23
C ASN A 186 -13.25 5.23 21.46
N ALA A 187 -13.43 5.63 20.19
CA ALA A 187 -14.39 5.06 19.25
C ALA A 187 -14.16 3.56 18.99
N GLY A 188 -15.15 2.92 18.35
CA GLY A 188 -15.10 1.53 17.94
C GLY A 188 -15.38 0.53 19.06
N ASP A 189 -15.42 -0.74 18.65
CA ASP A 189 -15.85 -1.88 19.48
C ASP A 189 -14.79 -2.43 20.44
N SER A 190 -13.52 -2.08 20.23
CA SER A 190 -12.43 -2.75 20.96
C SER A 190 -12.31 -2.30 22.40
N ALA A 191 -11.98 -3.24 23.28
CA ALA A 191 -11.55 -2.98 24.65
C ALA A 191 -10.20 -2.22 24.72
N TYR A 192 -9.44 -2.11 23.63
CA TYR A 192 -8.15 -1.42 23.58
C TYR A 192 -8.31 0.12 23.55
N LYS A 193 -8.61 0.69 24.72
CA LYS A 193 -8.74 2.14 24.93
C LYS A 193 -7.37 2.81 25.08
N SER A 194 -7.20 3.97 24.46
CA SER A 194 -5.99 4.80 24.61
C SER A 194 -6.03 5.61 25.91
N PRO A 195 -4.90 5.72 26.64
CA PRO A 195 -4.77 6.58 27.82
C PRO A 195 -4.56 8.07 27.49
N TYR A 196 -4.42 8.45 26.22
CA TYR A 196 -4.13 9.84 25.81
C TYR A 196 -5.36 10.62 25.30
N VAL A 197 -6.56 10.02 25.35
CA VAL A 197 -7.81 10.73 25.04
C VAL A 197 -8.00 11.91 25.99
N GLY A 198 -8.26 13.09 25.44
CA GLY A 198 -8.33 14.35 26.18
C GLY A 198 -6.98 15.05 26.40
N SER A 199 -5.86 14.47 25.98
CA SER A 199 -4.56 15.16 26.02
C SER A 199 -4.39 16.10 24.81
N SER A 200 -3.65 17.19 25.02
CA SER A 200 -3.30 18.17 23.98
C SER A 200 -2.19 17.70 23.02
N ARG A 201 -1.66 16.49 23.20
CA ARG A 201 -0.62 15.93 22.31
C ARG A 201 -1.21 15.63 20.94
N THR A 202 -0.60 16.17 19.89
CA THR A 202 -0.82 15.72 18.51
C THR A 202 -0.23 14.33 18.30
N PHE A 203 -1.03 13.43 17.74
CA PHE A 203 -0.65 12.12 17.26
C PHE A 203 -0.64 12.10 15.74
N ARG A 204 0.26 11.30 15.16
CA ARG A 204 0.39 11.11 13.71
C ARG A 204 0.20 9.65 13.33
N TYR A 205 -0.86 9.34 12.58
CA TYR A 205 -1.11 7.98 12.09
C TYR A 205 -0.94 7.94 10.57
N LEU A 206 -0.11 7.02 10.09
CA LEU A 206 0.05 6.75 8.67
C LEU A 206 -0.67 5.43 8.35
N HIS A 207 -1.83 5.51 7.71
CA HIS A 207 -2.56 4.32 7.28
C HIS A 207 -2.26 4.05 5.81
N CYS A 208 -1.50 2.98 5.53
CA CYS A 208 -1.02 2.71 4.19
C CYS A 208 -2.12 2.28 3.22
N GLY A 209 -3.24 1.73 3.73
CA GLY A 209 -4.17 0.97 2.90
C GLY A 209 -3.46 -0.26 2.34
N ASP A 210 -3.72 -0.57 1.08
CA ASP A 210 -2.83 -1.39 0.26
C ASP A 210 -1.88 -0.47 -0.51
N PHE A 211 -0.58 -0.79 -0.49
CA PHE A 211 0.44 0.10 -1.05
C PHE A 211 1.66 -0.66 -1.59
N ARG A 212 2.33 -0.09 -2.60
CA ARG A 212 3.68 -0.52 -3.00
C ARG A 212 4.70 0.52 -2.58
N ALA A 213 5.34 0.28 -1.45
CA ALA A 213 6.22 1.22 -0.80
C ALA A 213 7.31 1.75 -1.73
N SER A 214 7.40 3.08 -1.78
CA SER A 214 8.36 3.81 -2.60
C SER A 214 9.11 4.86 -1.76
N PRO A 215 10.30 5.30 -2.19
CA PRO A 215 11.00 6.44 -1.59
C PRO A 215 10.14 7.70 -1.49
N LYS A 216 9.26 7.96 -2.47
CA LYS A 216 8.30 9.08 -2.43
C LYS A 216 7.52 9.15 -1.13
N HIS A 217 7.03 8.02 -0.60
CA HIS A 217 6.15 8.03 0.58
C HIS A 217 6.86 8.56 1.83
N VAL A 218 8.15 8.24 2.01
CA VAL A 218 8.96 8.70 3.16
C VAL A 218 9.63 10.06 2.91
N LEU A 219 9.82 10.44 1.64
CA LEU A 219 10.31 11.77 1.24
C LEU A 219 9.20 12.82 1.17
N HIS A 220 7.93 12.41 1.17
CA HIS A 220 6.77 13.30 1.07
C HIS A 220 6.84 14.41 2.14
N PRO A 221 6.61 15.70 1.80
CA PRO A 221 6.80 16.81 2.74
C PRO A 221 6.00 16.69 4.05
N ALA A 222 4.82 16.07 4.02
CA ALA A 222 4.02 15.86 5.22
C ALA A 222 4.53 14.72 6.13
N VAL A 223 5.42 13.84 5.65
CA VAL A 223 5.98 12.68 6.37
C VAL A 223 7.43 12.90 6.77
N LYS A 224 8.25 13.44 5.85
CA LYS A 224 9.70 13.59 5.99
C LYS A 224 10.08 14.36 7.26
N GLY A 225 10.95 13.77 8.07
CA GLY A 225 11.46 14.38 9.31
C GLY A 225 10.46 14.42 10.48
N LYS A 226 9.23 13.92 10.30
CA LYS A 226 8.26 13.76 11.40
C LYS A 226 8.38 12.37 12.02
N ARG A 227 8.10 12.28 13.33
CA ARG A 227 7.79 11.02 14.01
C ARG A 227 6.34 10.64 13.74
N ILE A 228 6.11 9.43 13.22
CA ILE A 228 4.79 8.83 13.03
C ILE A 228 4.46 7.94 14.23
N ASP A 229 3.42 8.24 15.00
CA ASP A 229 3.12 7.46 16.20
C ASP A 229 2.67 6.03 15.85
N HIS A 230 1.69 5.88 14.95
CA HIS A 230 1.21 4.58 14.48
C HIS A 230 1.28 4.46 12.96
N VAL A 231 1.76 3.33 12.46
CA VAL A 231 1.75 2.97 11.04
C VAL A 231 0.86 1.74 10.87
N TYR A 232 -0.28 1.90 10.20
CA TYR A 232 -1.14 0.77 9.81
C TYR A 232 -0.63 0.28 8.45
N LEU A 233 0.00 -0.90 8.44
CA LEU A 233 0.88 -1.36 7.38
C LEU A 233 0.24 -2.51 6.58
N ASP A 234 0.25 -2.40 5.25
CA ASP A 234 0.01 -3.52 4.34
C ASP A 234 1.09 -4.60 4.58
N THR A 235 0.63 -5.74 5.07
CA THR A 235 1.47 -6.89 5.39
C THR A 235 1.22 -8.08 4.46
N THR A 236 0.66 -7.85 3.26
CA THR A 236 0.33 -8.86 2.24
C THR A 236 1.51 -9.79 1.95
N TYR A 237 2.70 -9.22 1.74
CA TYR A 237 3.93 -9.95 1.42
C TYR A 237 5.05 -9.76 2.45
N LEU A 238 4.70 -9.64 3.74
CA LEU A 238 5.68 -9.59 4.84
C LEU A 238 6.25 -11.00 5.16
N ASP A 239 7.03 -11.54 4.22
CA ASP A 239 7.75 -12.82 4.31
C ASP A 239 8.93 -12.80 3.30
N PRO A 240 10.19 -13.08 3.70
CA PRO A 240 11.38 -12.92 2.84
C PRO A 240 11.32 -13.60 1.46
N LYS A 241 10.52 -14.65 1.31
CA LYS A 241 10.28 -15.32 0.02
C LYS A 241 9.68 -14.41 -1.06
N TYR A 242 9.03 -13.30 -0.68
CA TYR A 242 8.38 -12.38 -1.62
C TYR A 242 9.27 -11.18 -1.97
N CYS A 243 10.23 -11.42 -2.87
CA CYS A 243 11.14 -10.40 -3.41
C CYS A 243 11.04 -10.32 -4.94
N PHE A 244 9.87 -9.92 -5.44
CA PHE A 244 9.60 -9.70 -6.87
C PHE A 244 10.26 -8.41 -7.41
N PRO A 245 10.45 -8.28 -8.74
CA PRO A 245 11.13 -7.12 -9.33
C PRO A 245 10.32 -5.81 -9.25
N PRO A 246 10.98 -4.65 -9.42
CA PRO A 246 10.32 -3.36 -9.63
C PRO A 246 9.35 -3.37 -10.81
N GLN A 247 8.19 -2.70 -10.68
CA GLN A 247 7.18 -2.62 -11.74
C GLN A 247 7.75 -2.16 -13.10
N PRO A 248 8.62 -1.12 -13.20
CA PRO A 248 9.13 -0.67 -14.49
C PRO A 248 9.88 -1.77 -15.26
N LEU A 249 10.69 -2.59 -14.57
CA LEU A 249 11.41 -3.69 -15.21
C LEU A 249 10.45 -4.78 -15.71
N VAL A 250 9.42 -5.12 -14.93
CA VAL A 250 8.39 -6.08 -15.34
C VAL A 250 7.57 -5.57 -16.52
N ILE A 251 7.20 -4.28 -16.52
CA ILE A 251 6.48 -3.63 -17.64
C ILE A 251 7.32 -3.71 -18.92
N SER A 252 8.59 -3.27 -18.87
CA SER A 252 9.50 -3.30 -20.02
C SER A 252 9.76 -4.73 -20.51
N ALA A 253 9.91 -5.70 -19.61
CA ALA A 253 10.07 -7.11 -19.96
C ALA A 253 8.86 -7.67 -20.71
N CYS A 254 7.64 -7.36 -20.29
CA CYS A 254 6.42 -7.83 -20.95
C CYS A 254 6.17 -7.12 -22.29
N ALA A 255 6.43 -5.82 -22.37
CA ALA A 255 6.36 -5.05 -23.61
C ALA A 255 7.35 -5.59 -24.68
N GLU A 256 8.60 -5.82 -24.30
CA GLU A 256 9.61 -6.40 -25.18
C GLU A 256 9.29 -7.84 -25.57
N LEU A 257 8.80 -8.67 -24.65
CA LEU A 257 8.38 -10.03 -24.96
C LEU A 257 7.22 -10.04 -25.97
N ALA A 258 6.20 -9.20 -25.77
CA ALA A 258 5.09 -9.07 -26.70
C ALA A 258 5.58 -8.63 -28.10
N ARG A 259 6.47 -7.63 -28.17
CA ARG A 259 7.12 -7.18 -29.41
C ARG A 259 7.85 -8.32 -30.11
N ARG A 260 8.67 -9.09 -29.38
CA ARG A 260 9.44 -10.21 -29.93
C ARG A 260 8.53 -11.30 -30.50
N ILE A 261 7.50 -11.71 -29.75
CA ILE A 261 6.55 -12.74 -30.20
C ILE A 261 5.79 -12.29 -31.45
N VAL A 262 5.23 -11.07 -31.46
CA VAL A 262 4.51 -10.52 -32.62
C VAL A 262 5.42 -10.36 -33.84
N SER A 263 6.70 -10.04 -33.63
CA SER A 263 7.70 -9.86 -34.70
C SER A 263 8.40 -11.17 -35.12
N GLY A 264 8.05 -12.33 -34.56
CA GLY A 264 8.71 -13.61 -34.83
C GLY A 264 10.18 -13.71 -34.38
N ARG A 265 10.64 -12.84 -33.47
CA ARG A 265 12.03 -12.82 -32.97
C ARG A 265 12.25 -13.84 -31.86
N SER A 266 13.50 -14.23 -31.63
CA SER A 266 13.87 -15.12 -30.52
C SER A 266 13.43 -14.54 -29.17
N THR A 267 12.79 -15.38 -28.35
CA THR A 267 12.40 -15.08 -26.96
C THR A 267 13.41 -15.57 -25.93
N SER A 268 14.44 -16.32 -26.34
CA SER A 268 15.54 -16.77 -25.47
C SER A 268 16.76 -15.85 -25.58
N SER A 269 17.58 -15.79 -24.52
CA SER A 269 18.82 -15.00 -24.46
C SER A 269 20.01 -15.64 -25.21
N GLN A 270 19.87 -16.87 -25.70
CA GLN A 270 20.93 -17.62 -26.39
C GLN A 270 20.77 -17.68 -27.92
N GLY A 271 19.67 -17.17 -28.46
CA GLY A 271 19.52 -17.00 -29.91
C GLY A 271 20.24 -15.74 -30.36
N ALA A 272 21.32 -15.89 -31.14
CA ALA A 272 21.87 -14.76 -31.89
C ALA A 272 20.78 -14.21 -32.83
N ASP A 273 20.60 -12.89 -32.85
CA ASP A 273 19.73 -12.22 -33.83
C ASP A 273 20.40 -12.34 -35.22
N THR A 274 20.20 -13.48 -35.90
CA THR A 274 20.52 -13.63 -37.32
C THR A 274 19.76 -12.55 -38.08
N LYS A 275 20.49 -11.62 -38.70
CA LYS A 275 19.94 -10.50 -39.46
C LYS A 275 18.88 -11.04 -40.43
N GLY A 276 17.61 -10.73 -40.15
CA GLY A 276 16.48 -11.32 -40.86
C GLY A 276 16.55 -11.00 -42.34
N GLN A 277 16.52 -12.03 -43.18
CA GLN A 277 16.13 -11.86 -44.57
C GLN A 277 14.72 -11.26 -44.61
N SER A 278 14.56 -10.24 -45.44
CA SER A 278 13.27 -9.62 -45.72
C SER A 278 12.40 -10.59 -46.55
N HIS A 279 11.78 -11.56 -45.90
CA HIS A 279 10.70 -12.33 -46.50
C HIS A 279 9.41 -11.52 -46.44
N THR A 280 8.87 -11.24 -47.61
CA THR A 280 7.53 -10.67 -47.83
C THR A 280 6.48 -11.56 -47.15
N ILE A 281 5.79 -11.04 -46.14
CA ILE A 281 4.78 -11.77 -45.38
C ILE A 281 3.46 -11.74 -46.16
N GLU A 282 3.15 -12.84 -46.85
CA GLU A 282 1.79 -13.11 -47.32
C GLU A 282 0.88 -13.52 -46.13
N SER A 283 -0.31 -12.93 -46.10
CA SER A 283 -1.47 -13.19 -45.23
C SER A 283 -1.30 -13.92 -43.87
N SER A 284 -1.48 -13.11 -42.81
CA SER A 284 -2.31 -13.44 -41.61
C SER A 284 -1.90 -14.58 -40.67
N ASN A 285 -0.78 -14.42 -39.95
CA ASN A 285 -0.62 -15.00 -38.61
C ASN A 285 -0.69 -13.91 -37.52
N LYS A 286 -1.83 -13.21 -37.42
CA LYS A 286 -2.03 -12.19 -36.38
C LYS A 286 -2.09 -12.86 -34.99
N ILE A 287 -1.29 -12.34 -34.07
CA ILE A 287 -1.21 -12.80 -32.68
C ILE A 287 -1.96 -11.81 -31.79
N LEU A 288 -2.91 -12.32 -30.99
CA LEU A 288 -3.63 -11.52 -30.00
C LEU A 288 -2.91 -11.51 -28.66
N ILE A 289 -2.65 -10.33 -28.08
CA ILE A 289 -2.19 -10.23 -26.69
C ILE A 289 -3.40 -10.06 -25.77
N VAL A 290 -3.51 -10.91 -24.75
CA VAL A 290 -4.63 -10.90 -23.80
C VAL A 290 -4.09 -10.69 -22.39
N ILE A 291 -4.55 -9.64 -21.69
CA ILE A 291 -4.02 -9.25 -20.38
C ILE A 291 -5.11 -9.40 -19.31
N GLY A 292 -4.83 -10.24 -18.30
CA GLY A 292 -5.75 -10.47 -17.17
C GLY A 292 -5.65 -9.39 -16.10
N THR A 293 -6.78 -8.75 -15.77
CA THR A 293 -6.88 -7.71 -14.72
C THR A 293 -7.97 -8.01 -13.69
N TYR A 294 -8.03 -7.20 -12.62
CA TYR A 294 -9.17 -7.09 -11.72
C TYR A 294 -10.15 -6.02 -12.24
N SER A 295 -11.07 -5.53 -11.40
CA SER A 295 -11.93 -4.38 -11.73
C SER A 295 -11.11 -3.13 -12.10
N ILE A 296 -10.04 -2.85 -11.35
CA ILE A 296 -9.04 -1.80 -11.59
C ILE A 296 -7.63 -2.37 -11.37
N GLY A 297 -6.59 -1.60 -11.66
CA GLY A 297 -5.20 -1.99 -11.49
C GLY A 297 -4.60 -2.62 -12.75
N LYS A 298 -3.27 -2.50 -12.86
CA LYS A 298 -2.40 -3.01 -13.93
C LYS A 298 -2.56 -2.30 -15.29
N GLU A 299 -3.21 -1.15 -15.33
CA GLU A 299 -3.34 -0.34 -16.56
C GLU A 299 -1.97 0.02 -17.15
N ARG A 300 -0.93 0.19 -16.31
CA ARG A 300 0.46 0.48 -16.73
C ARG A 300 1.07 -0.56 -17.67
N ILE A 301 0.88 -1.87 -17.41
CA ILE A 301 1.39 -2.93 -18.31
C ILE A 301 0.58 -3.00 -19.61
N VAL A 302 -0.72 -2.69 -19.56
CA VAL A 302 -1.60 -2.62 -20.74
C VAL A 302 -1.14 -1.51 -21.68
N LYS A 303 -0.97 -0.28 -21.17
CA LYS A 303 -0.52 0.88 -21.96
C LYS A 303 0.84 0.63 -22.60
N ALA A 304 1.81 0.10 -21.84
CA ALA A 304 3.14 -0.18 -22.35
C ALA A 304 3.15 -1.20 -23.51
N ILE A 305 2.37 -2.28 -23.40
CA ILE A 305 2.22 -3.27 -24.47
C ILE A 305 1.50 -2.66 -25.68
N ALA A 306 0.41 -1.92 -25.46
CA ALA A 306 -0.36 -1.27 -26.52
C ALA A 306 0.48 -0.28 -27.35
N HIS A 307 1.23 0.60 -26.69
CA HIS A 307 2.16 1.52 -27.35
C HIS A 307 3.28 0.78 -28.09
N THR A 308 3.86 -0.24 -27.47
CA THR A 308 4.97 -1.01 -28.08
C THR A 308 4.54 -1.77 -29.34
N LEU A 309 3.26 -2.14 -29.43
CA LEU A 309 2.65 -2.78 -30.60
C LEU A 309 1.92 -1.79 -31.53
N ASN A 310 1.97 -0.48 -31.24
CA ASN A 310 1.20 0.56 -31.93
C ASN A 310 -0.29 0.20 -32.13
N SER A 311 -0.94 -0.28 -31.07
CA SER A 311 -2.26 -0.90 -31.09
C SER A 311 -3.25 -0.20 -30.16
N LYS A 312 -4.53 -0.26 -30.51
CA LYS A 312 -5.63 0.00 -29.57
C LYS A 312 -5.78 -1.12 -28.53
N VAL A 313 -6.55 -0.83 -27.49
CA VAL A 313 -6.92 -1.71 -26.39
C VAL A 313 -8.43 -1.95 -26.41
N TYR A 314 -8.85 -3.21 -26.45
CA TYR A 314 -10.27 -3.59 -26.38
C TYR A 314 -10.62 -4.22 -25.03
N CYS A 315 -11.80 -3.92 -24.51
CA CYS A 315 -12.43 -4.66 -23.41
C CYS A 315 -13.96 -4.51 -23.48
N ASP A 316 -14.68 -5.30 -22.67
CA ASP A 316 -16.14 -5.21 -22.63
C ASP A 316 -16.65 -3.86 -22.10
N LYS A 317 -17.90 -3.52 -22.41
CA LYS A 317 -18.54 -2.24 -22.06
C LYS A 317 -18.48 -1.93 -20.56
N ARG A 318 -18.54 -2.94 -19.69
CA ARG A 318 -18.48 -2.77 -18.22
C ARG A 318 -17.07 -2.39 -17.79
N LYS A 319 -16.03 -3.05 -18.31
CA LYS A 319 -14.64 -2.70 -18.05
C LYS A 319 -14.30 -1.31 -18.60
N VAL A 320 -14.78 -0.96 -19.80
CA VAL A 320 -14.64 0.41 -20.36
C VAL A 320 -15.23 1.45 -19.42
N ALA A 321 -16.45 1.28 -18.92
CA ALA A 321 -17.08 2.24 -18.00
C ALA A 321 -16.27 2.44 -16.70
N ILE A 322 -15.76 1.34 -16.12
CA ILE A 322 -14.88 1.40 -14.93
C ILE A 322 -13.57 2.14 -15.23
N LEU A 323 -12.93 1.89 -16.36
CA LEU A 323 -11.70 2.60 -16.76
C LEU A 323 -11.95 4.10 -17.03
N ARG A 324 -13.15 4.47 -17.51
CA ARG A 324 -13.54 5.87 -17.71
C ARG A 324 -13.75 6.65 -16.41
N CYS A 325 -13.94 5.97 -15.28
CA CYS A 325 -13.98 6.61 -13.95
C CYS A 325 -12.59 7.05 -13.45
N GLN A 326 -11.51 6.50 -14.04
CA GLN A 326 -10.13 6.83 -13.71
C GLN A 326 -9.64 8.06 -14.48
N SER A 327 -8.83 8.90 -13.85
CA SER A 327 -8.19 10.07 -14.47
C SER A 327 -6.97 9.69 -15.33
N ASP A 328 -7.16 8.85 -16.35
CA ASP A 328 -6.10 8.36 -17.25
C ASP A 328 -6.42 8.67 -18.74
N PRO A 329 -6.21 9.92 -19.21
CA PRO A 329 -6.53 10.33 -20.58
C PRO A 329 -5.74 9.56 -21.64
N GLU A 330 -4.55 9.04 -21.29
CA GLU A 330 -3.72 8.21 -22.15
C GLU A 330 -4.38 6.85 -22.41
N LEU A 331 -4.83 6.16 -21.34
CA LEU A 331 -5.59 4.92 -21.48
C LEU A 331 -6.89 5.16 -22.26
N HIS A 332 -7.58 6.25 -21.96
CA HIS A 332 -8.84 6.64 -22.60
C HIS A 332 -8.74 6.83 -24.11
N ALA A 333 -7.58 7.28 -24.62
CA ALA A 333 -7.29 7.42 -26.05
C ALA A 333 -6.91 6.09 -26.74
N LEU A 334 -6.42 5.12 -25.96
CA LEU A 334 -6.08 3.77 -26.45
C LEU A 334 -7.30 2.84 -26.57
N LEU A 335 -8.40 3.12 -25.86
CA LEU A 335 -9.60 2.28 -25.89
C LEU A 335 -10.31 2.31 -27.27
N THR A 336 -10.71 1.14 -27.77
CA THR A 336 -11.66 0.97 -28.89
C THR A 336 -12.83 0.06 -28.50
N SER A 337 -13.96 0.22 -29.19
CA SER A 337 -15.11 -0.69 -29.11
C SER A 337 -15.04 -1.84 -30.11
N ASP A 338 -14.18 -1.78 -31.13
CA ASP A 338 -13.99 -2.89 -32.08
C ASP A 338 -12.86 -3.83 -31.59
N PRO A 339 -13.16 -5.10 -31.28
CA PRO A 339 -12.12 -6.08 -30.92
C PRO A 339 -11.12 -6.37 -32.04
N LEU A 340 -11.44 -6.12 -33.30
CA LEU A 340 -10.61 -6.43 -34.47
C LEU A 340 -9.59 -5.32 -34.80
N GLU A 341 -9.80 -4.11 -34.29
CA GLU A 341 -8.82 -3.00 -34.33
C GLU A 341 -7.73 -3.12 -33.26
N ALA A 342 -7.95 -3.95 -32.23
CA ALA A 342 -7.07 -4.07 -31.08
C ALA A 342 -6.31 -5.41 -31.07
N ALA A 343 -4.97 -5.34 -31.16
CA ALA A 343 -4.09 -6.47 -30.86
C ALA A 343 -3.89 -6.70 -29.35
N VAL A 344 -4.43 -5.83 -28.49
CA VAL A 344 -4.38 -5.95 -27.02
C VAL A 344 -5.78 -6.00 -26.44
N HIS A 345 -6.17 -7.14 -25.86
CA HIS A 345 -7.47 -7.34 -25.21
C HIS A 345 -7.32 -7.42 -23.69
N LEU A 346 -8.18 -6.70 -22.98
CA LEU A 346 -8.26 -6.65 -21.53
C LEU A 346 -9.39 -7.55 -21.03
N VAL A 347 -9.08 -8.49 -20.14
CA VAL A 347 -10.03 -9.51 -19.65
C VAL A 347 -9.95 -9.71 -18.15
N PRO A 348 -10.98 -10.31 -17.51
CA PRO A 348 -10.86 -10.80 -16.13
C PRO A 348 -9.74 -11.84 -15.99
N LEU A 349 -9.00 -11.79 -14.88
CA LEU A 349 -7.94 -12.76 -14.57
C LEU A 349 -8.36 -14.25 -14.62
N SER A 350 -9.64 -14.57 -14.52
CA SER A 350 -10.16 -15.92 -14.68
C SER A 350 -9.95 -16.48 -16.10
N VAL A 351 -9.95 -15.62 -17.13
CA VAL A 351 -9.78 -16.01 -18.55
C VAL A 351 -8.35 -16.45 -18.85
N ILE A 352 -7.34 -15.94 -18.13
CA ILE A 352 -5.91 -16.28 -18.35
C ILE A 352 -5.58 -17.65 -17.72
N THR A 353 -6.09 -18.70 -18.38
CA THR A 353 -5.95 -20.14 -18.13
C THR A 353 -6.11 -20.86 -19.48
N SER A 354 -5.43 -21.98 -19.71
CA SER A 354 -5.38 -22.69 -21.02
C SER A 354 -6.72 -22.71 -21.76
N ASP A 355 -7.73 -23.27 -21.11
CA ASP A 355 -8.97 -23.66 -21.77
C ASP A 355 -9.83 -22.41 -22.06
N ARG A 356 -9.99 -21.53 -21.06
CA ARG A 356 -10.73 -20.27 -21.22
C ARG A 356 -10.04 -19.24 -22.12
N LEU A 357 -8.71 -19.26 -22.23
CA LEU A 357 -8.02 -18.40 -23.21
C LEU A 357 -8.31 -18.90 -24.62
N LYS A 358 -8.27 -20.21 -24.86
CA LYS A 358 -8.64 -20.81 -26.14
C LYS A 358 -10.09 -20.48 -26.53
N GLU A 359 -11.04 -20.67 -25.61
CA GLU A 359 -12.44 -20.27 -25.78
C GLU A 359 -12.61 -18.78 -26.12
N TYR A 360 -11.86 -17.91 -25.43
CA TYR A 360 -11.90 -16.46 -25.66
C TYR A 360 -11.42 -16.09 -27.07
N VAL A 361 -10.39 -16.77 -27.58
CA VAL A 361 -9.75 -16.51 -28.88
C VAL A 361 -10.56 -17.08 -30.05
N GLU A 362 -11.19 -18.25 -29.88
CA GLU A 362 -12.01 -18.89 -30.93
C GLU A 362 -13.17 -18.00 -31.43
N ARG A 363 -13.66 -17.08 -30.60
CA ARG A 363 -14.65 -16.05 -30.98
C ARG A 363 -14.16 -15.08 -32.08
N PHE A 364 -12.85 -15.04 -32.34
CA PHE A 364 -12.20 -14.22 -33.36
C PHE A 364 -11.48 -15.07 -34.43
N LYS A 365 -11.94 -16.33 -34.62
CA LYS A 365 -11.46 -17.24 -35.65
C LYS A 365 -11.46 -16.56 -37.03
N GLY A 366 -10.38 -16.75 -37.78
CA GLY A 366 -10.18 -16.08 -39.08
C GLY A 366 -9.54 -14.70 -38.99
N HIS A 367 -9.55 -14.04 -37.81
CA HIS A 367 -8.79 -12.81 -37.59
C HIS A 367 -7.48 -13.06 -36.83
N PHE A 368 -7.52 -13.78 -35.71
CA PHE A 368 -6.33 -14.15 -34.92
C PHE A 368 -6.09 -15.65 -34.99
N SER A 369 -4.84 -16.07 -35.25
CA SER A 369 -4.45 -17.49 -35.34
C SER A 369 -3.71 -18.00 -34.09
N LYS A 370 -3.20 -17.08 -33.26
CA LYS A 370 -2.51 -17.37 -32.00
C LYS A 370 -2.82 -16.32 -30.95
N ALA A 371 -2.61 -16.64 -29.68
CA ALA A 371 -2.71 -15.70 -28.58
C ALA A 371 -1.62 -15.88 -27.51
N VAL A 372 -1.32 -14.77 -26.82
CA VAL A 372 -0.42 -14.69 -25.68
C VAL A 372 -1.18 -14.11 -24.50
N GLY A 373 -1.45 -14.93 -23.49
CA GLY A 373 -2.10 -14.52 -22.25
C GLY A 373 -1.10 -14.11 -21.18
N PHE A 374 -1.06 -12.84 -20.81
CA PHE A 374 -0.30 -12.35 -19.66
C PHE A 374 -1.14 -12.41 -18.38
N ARG A 375 -0.57 -13.03 -17.33
CA ARG A 375 -1.14 -13.11 -15.98
C ARG A 375 -0.34 -12.25 -14.99
N PRO A 376 -0.48 -10.91 -14.99
CA PRO A 376 0.18 -10.02 -14.05
C PRO A 376 -0.37 -10.17 -12.63
N THR A 377 0.33 -10.91 -11.77
CA THR A 377 0.11 -10.92 -10.31
C THR A 377 1.41 -11.20 -9.55
N GLY A 378 1.58 -10.58 -8.37
CA GLY A 378 2.68 -10.91 -7.44
C GLY A 378 2.73 -12.40 -7.07
N TRP A 379 1.59 -13.08 -7.04
CA TRP A 379 1.45 -14.52 -6.79
C TRP A 379 2.12 -15.43 -7.84
N THR A 380 2.44 -14.94 -9.04
CA THR A 380 3.22 -15.72 -10.03
C THR A 380 4.73 -15.67 -9.78
N PHE A 381 5.20 -14.86 -8.82
CA PHE A 381 6.59 -14.84 -8.44
C PHE A 381 7.01 -16.19 -7.83
N THR A 382 7.97 -16.85 -8.49
CA THR A 382 8.60 -18.06 -7.97
C THR A 382 9.93 -17.69 -7.33
N GLN A 383 10.10 -18.03 -6.05
CA GLN A 383 11.36 -17.83 -5.35
C GLN A 383 12.49 -18.65 -6.01
N PRO A 384 13.71 -18.10 -6.18
CA PRO A 384 14.86 -18.88 -6.62
C PRO A 384 15.17 -20.04 -5.66
N SER A 385 15.60 -21.18 -6.21
CA SER A 385 16.08 -22.32 -5.42
C SER A 385 17.22 -21.90 -4.47
N GLY A 386 17.20 -22.39 -3.24
CA GLY A 386 18.21 -22.03 -2.22
C GLY A 386 18.04 -20.63 -1.61
N THR A 387 16.88 -19.98 -1.77
CA THR A 387 16.58 -18.71 -1.08
C THR A 387 16.60 -18.90 0.44
N ASP A 388 17.45 -18.12 1.12
CA ASP A 388 17.47 -17.99 2.57
C ASP A 388 16.16 -17.35 3.08
N MET A 389 15.53 -18.01 4.04
CA MET A 389 14.23 -17.66 4.61
C MET A 389 14.32 -16.85 5.92
N LEU A 390 15.52 -16.70 6.49
CA LEU A 390 15.80 -15.87 7.66
C LEU A 390 17.02 -14.94 7.45
N PRO A 391 17.08 -14.20 6.32
CA PRO A 391 18.25 -13.37 6.01
C PRO A 391 18.38 -12.18 6.97
N SER A 392 19.62 -11.82 7.31
CA SER A 392 19.89 -10.59 8.06
C SER A 392 19.49 -9.35 7.27
N ILE A 393 19.18 -8.24 7.95
CA ILE A 393 18.76 -6.99 7.27
C ILE A 393 19.85 -6.48 6.32
N SER A 394 21.13 -6.55 6.71
CA SER A 394 22.26 -6.25 5.81
C SER A 394 22.25 -7.10 4.54
N THR A 395 21.90 -8.39 4.65
CA THR A 395 21.79 -9.32 3.52
C THR A 395 20.62 -8.96 2.59
N ILE A 396 19.47 -8.58 3.17
CA ILE A 396 18.28 -8.11 2.43
C ILE A 396 18.62 -6.85 1.62
N LEU A 397 19.28 -5.88 2.26
CA LEU A 397 19.67 -4.60 1.66
C LEU A 397 20.75 -4.76 0.56
N ALA A 398 21.65 -5.74 0.69
CA ALA A 398 22.66 -6.03 -0.32
C ALA A 398 22.09 -6.77 -1.55
N LYS A 399 21.38 -7.89 -1.35
CA LYS A 399 20.98 -8.81 -2.44
C LYS A 399 19.99 -8.19 -3.44
N SER A 400 19.12 -7.27 -3.02
CA SER A 400 18.09 -6.72 -3.91
C SER A 400 18.64 -5.74 -4.96
N ARG A 401 19.78 -5.08 -4.68
CA ARG A 401 20.41 -4.10 -5.59
C ARG A 401 20.93 -4.70 -6.89
N GLN A 402 21.17 -6.02 -6.93
CA GLN A 402 21.78 -6.72 -8.05
C GLN A 402 20.76 -7.37 -9.01
N ARG A 403 19.45 -7.28 -8.74
CA ARG A 403 18.43 -7.91 -9.59
C ARG A 403 18.11 -7.04 -10.80
N GLU A 404 18.39 -7.61 -11.98
CA GLU A 404 17.80 -7.22 -13.27
C GLU A 404 16.57 -8.11 -13.57
N PHE A 405 15.68 -7.63 -14.43
CA PHE A 405 14.54 -8.40 -14.92
C PHE A 405 14.20 -7.95 -16.35
N THR A 406 14.16 -8.91 -17.28
CA THR A 406 14.02 -8.70 -18.72
C THR A 406 13.04 -9.72 -19.32
N TYR A 407 12.75 -9.61 -20.62
CA TYR A 407 11.90 -10.58 -21.32
C TYR A 407 12.39 -12.03 -21.18
N ALA A 408 13.72 -12.24 -21.08
CA ALA A 408 14.32 -13.58 -20.96
C ALA A 408 14.06 -14.24 -19.59
N ASN A 409 13.57 -13.50 -18.60
CA ASN A 409 13.14 -14.03 -17.30
C ASN A 409 11.68 -14.49 -17.29
N LEU A 410 10.94 -14.28 -18.39
CA LEU A 410 9.55 -14.71 -18.56
C LEU A 410 9.51 -15.99 -19.42
N SER A 411 8.96 -17.06 -18.87
CA SER A 411 8.80 -18.34 -19.56
C SER A 411 7.32 -18.74 -19.68
N PRO A 412 6.94 -19.51 -20.72
CA PRO A 412 5.59 -20.05 -20.83
C PRO A 412 5.24 -20.96 -19.64
N MET A 413 4.02 -20.81 -19.13
CA MET A 413 3.45 -21.69 -18.11
C MET A 413 3.24 -23.10 -18.69
N ARG A 414 3.29 -24.13 -17.83
CA ARG A 414 3.22 -25.56 -18.22
C ARG A 414 2.00 -25.95 -19.08
N ASN A 415 0.92 -25.17 -19.01
CA ASN A 415 -0.32 -25.37 -19.77
C ASN A 415 -0.40 -24.49 -21.03
N SER A 416 0.73 -24.00 -21.55
CA SER A 416 0.81 -23.31 -22.83
C SER A 416 0.75 -24.29 -24.00
N THR A 417 0.13 -23.89 -25.10
CA THR A 417 0.11 -24.64 -26.37
C THR A 417 0.81 -23.85 -27.48
N SER A 418 0.96 -24.46 -28.67
CA SER A 418 1.53 -23.80 -29.86
C SER A 418 0.68 -22.63 -30.38
N THR A 419 -0.61 -22.59 -30.04
CA THR A 419 -1.55 -21.52 -30.43
C THR A 419 -1.92 -20.59 -29.29
N CYS A 420 -1.84 -21.02 -28.03
CA CYS A 420 -2.16 -20.21 -26.85
C CYS A 420 -1.02 -20.30 -25.82
N GLN A 421 -0.15 -19.29 -25.80
CA GLN A 421 0.93 -19.19 -24.80
C GLN A 421 0.44 -18.44 -23.56
N LEU A 422 0.85 -18.86 -22.37
CA LEU A 422 0.50 -18.23 -21.10
C LEU A 422 1.76 -17.83 -20.35
N TYR A 423 1.82 -16.60 -19.87
CA TYR A 423 2.97 -16.10 -19.10
C TYR A 423 2.53 -15.64 -17.72
N GLY A 424 3.11 -16.25 -16.68
CA GLY A 424 3.04 -15.73 -15.32
C GLY A 424 3.94 -14.51 -15.18
N VAL A 425 3.37 -13.37 -14.81
CA VAL A 425 4.10 -12.09 -14.78
C VAL A 425 4.14 -11.58 -13.33
N PRO A 426 5.33 -11.42 -12.70
CA PRO A 426 5.47 -11.03 -11.30
C PRO A 426 5.24 -9.52 -11.06
N TYR A 427 4.19 -8.97 -11.70
CA TYR A 427 3.72 -7.61 -11.50
C TYR A 427 2.87 -7.55 -10.22
N SER A 428 3.45 -6.99 -9.17
CA SER A 428 2.77 -6.70 -7.90
C SER A 428 2.43 -5.23 -7.77
N GLU A 429 1.27 -4.96 -7.17
CA GLU A 429 0.81 -3.64 -6.72
C GLU A 429 0.87 -3.52 -5.18
N HIS A 430 1.39 -4.55 -4.50
CA HIS A 430 1.77 -4.49 -3.10
C HIS A 430 3.30 -4.50 -2.95
N SER A 431 3.76 -3.98 -1.82
CA SER A 431 5.17 -3.98 -1.41
C SER A 431 5.75 -5.40 -1.32
N SER A 432 6.91 -5.62 -1.92
CA SER A 432 7.77 -6.78 -1.62
C SER A 432 8.33 -6.68 -0.20
N PHE A 433 8.84 -7.78 0.33
CA PHE A 433 9.50 -7.80 1.63
C PHE A 433 10.76 -6.88 1.67
N PHE A 434 11.45 -6.71 0.54
CA PHE A 434 12.54 -5.74 0.41
C PHE A 434 12.03 -4.30 0.47
N GLU A 435 10.98 -3.95 -0.28
CA GLU A 435 10.38 -2.60 -0.26
C GLU A 435 9.82 -2.26 1.13
N LEU A 436 9.16 -3.21 1.81
CA LEU A 436 8.73 -3.07 3.21
C LEU A 436 9.90 -2.84 4.17
N THR A 437 10.99 -3.61 4.03
CA THR A 437 12.20 -3.43 4.84
C THR A 437 12.81 -2.05 4.62
N CYS A 438 12.88 -1.58 3.37
CA CYS A 438 13.43 -0.27 3.06
C CYS A 438 12.56 0.86 3.63
N PHE A 439 11.24 0.76 3.47
CA PHE A 439 10.27 1.69 4.05
C PHE A 439 10.39 1.75 5.58
N ALA A 440 10.37 0.61 6.27
CA ALA A 440 10.44 0.53 7.73
C ALA A 440 11.73 1.10 8.34
N LEU A 441 12.82 1.14 7.57
CA LEU A 441 14.11 1.69 8.03
C LEU A 441 14.32 3.16 7.69
N SER A 442 13.44 3.77 6.87
CA SER A 442 13.67 5.09 6.25
C SER A 442 12.96 6.28 6.93
N PHE A 443 12.20 6.06 8.01
CA PHE A 443 11.54 7.14 8.77
C PHE A 443 11.31 6.77 10.24
N ASP A 444 11.11 7.78 11.11
CA ASP A 444 10.84 7.54 12.52
C ASP A 444 9.37 7.20 12.75
N TRP A 445 9.15 6.08 13.43
CA TRP A 445 7.84 5.54 13.76
C TRP A 445 7.81 4.94 15.17
N GLY A 446 6.66 5.03 15.83
CA GLY A 446 6.41 4.51 17.18
C GLY A 446 5.97 3.05 17.20
N LYS A 447 4.89 2.71 16.49
CA LYS A 447 4.36 1.34 16.39
C LYS A 447 3.91 1.02 14.96
N MET A 448 4.17 -0.20 14.50
CA MET A 448 3.56 -0.76 13.29
C MET A 448 2.43 -1.73 13.66
N ILE A 449 1.31 -1.62 12.96
CA ILE A 449 0.09 -2.42 13.13
C ILE A 449 -0.19 -3.11 11.79
N ALA A 450 -0.16 -4.43 11.75
CA ALA A 450 -0.45 -5.20 10.54
C ALA A 450 -1.95 -5.11 10.19
N THR A 451 -2.28 -4.88 8.92
CA THR A 451 -3.69 -4.88 8.43
C THR A 451 -4.05 -6.17 7.68
N VAL A 452 -3.06 -6.92 7.18
CA VAL A 452 -3.25 -8.13 6.35
C VAL A 452 -2.60 -9.36 7.01
N ASN A 453 -3.05 -10.57 6.67
CA ASN A 453 -2.51 -11.83 7.21
C ASN A 453 -2.62 -11.98 8.74
N VAL A 454 -3.54 -11.25 9.38
CA VAL A 454 -3.70 -11.17 10.85
C VAL A 454 -4.54 -12.28 11.48
N GLY A 455 -5.30 -13.03 10.68
CA GLY A 455 -6.30 -14.00 11.16
C GLY A 455 -5.76 -15.18 11.99
N SER A 456 -4.45 -15.46 11.94
CA SER A 456 -3.81 -16.50 12.77
C SER A 456 -2.68 -15.95 13.63
N GLU A 457 -2.59 -16.43 14.88
CA GLU A 457 -1.54 -16.07 15.83
C GLU A 457 -0.14 -16.39 15.30
N ARG A 458 0.03 -17.56 14.66
CA ARG A 458 1.30 -17.94 14.00
C ARG A 458 1.73 -16.92 12.94
N SER A 459 0.80 -16.34 12.17
CA SER A 459 1.12 -15.32 11.19
C SER A 459 1.50 -14.00 11.86
N ARG A 460 0.69 -13.54 12.83
CA ARG A 460 0.96 -12.34 13.65
C ARG A 460 2.35 -12.40 14.31
N GLY A 461 2.70 -13.53 14.93
CA GLY A 461 3.99 -13.75 15.57
C GLY A 461 5.19 -13.88 14.60
N ARG A 462 4.98 -14.14 13.31
CA ARG A 462 6.05 -14.02 12.28
C ARG A 462 6.24 -12.57 11.85
N MET A 463 5.16 -11.83 11.63
CA MET A 463 5.22 -10.41 11.25
C MET A 463 5.83 -9.56 12.37
N HIS A 464 5.45 -9.82 13.63
CA HIS A 464 5.98 -9.12 14.80
C HIS A 464 7.50 -9.21 14.91
N ARG A 465 8.09 -10.40 14.75
CA ARG A 465 9.55 -10.61 14.77
C ARG A 465 10.31 -9.77 13.75
N TRP A 466 9.73 -9.55 12.57
CA TRP A 466 10.32 -8.68 11.55
C TRP A 466 10.19 -7.20 11.89
N VAL A 467 9.06 -6.77 12.46
CA VAL A 467 8.88 -5.40 12.98
C VAL A 467 9.88 -5.11 14.10
N GLU A 468 10.09 -6.04 15.04
CA GLU A 468 11.12 -5.91 16.08
C GLU A 468 12.54 -5.86 15.50
N ALA A 469 12.83 -6.64 14.45
CA ALA A 469 14.13 -6.61 13.77
C ALA A 469 14.37 -5.26 13.08
N TRP A 470 13.37 -4.72 12.37
CA TRP A 470 13.43 -3.40 11.76
C TRP A 470 13.57 -2.29 12.82
N GLU A 471 12.85 -2.39 13.95
CA GLU A 471 12.97 -1.40 15.03
C GLU A 471 14.38 -1.39 15.64
N ARG A 472 14.94 -2.59 15.91
CA ARG A 472 16.29 -2.76 16.47
C ARG A 472 17.36 -2.20 15.53
N GLU A 473 17.29 -2.55 14.25
CA GLU A 473 18.17 -2.04 13.21
C GLU A 473 18.07 -0.51 13.08
N ARG A 474 16.85 0.05 13.05
CA ARG A 474 16.64 1.49 12.95
C ARG A 474 17.19 2.22 14.18
N LYS A 475 17.01 1.69 15.39
CA LYS A 475 17.56 2.26 16.64
C LYS A 475 19.09 2.13 16.74
N ALA A 476 19.69 1.14 16.08
CA ALA A 476 21.14 0.97 16.04
C ALA A 476 21.84 1.99 15.11
N ARG A 477 21.08 2.63 14.19
CA ARG A 477 21.58 3.68 13.30
C ARG A 477 21.60 5.02 14.03
N SER A 478 22.69 5.76 13.88
CA SER A 478 22.88 7.07 14.53
C SER A 478 21.94 8.16 14.03
N LYS A 479 21.41 8.00 12.81
CA LYS A 479 20.36 8.83 12.20
C LYS A 479 19.40 7.95 11.43
N VAL A 480 18.14 8.39 11.32
CA VAL A 480 17.14 7.74 10.48
C VAL A 480 17.23 8.35 9.08
N ASP A 481 18.22 7.88 8.33
CA ASP A 481 18.41 8.24 6.92
C ASP A 481 17.69 7.25 6.01
N ILE A 482 17.19 7.75 4.87
CA ILE A 482 16.51 6.93 3.86
C ILE A 482 17.45 5.86 3.30
N ILE A 483 16.95 4.63 3.12
CA ILE A 483 17.68 3.58 2.43
C ILE A 483 17.94 4.02 0.98
N PRO A 484 19.19 3.95 0.46
CA PRO A 484 19.49 4.34 -0.92
C PRO A 484 18.65 3.56 -1.93
N TYR A 485 18.12 4.28 -2.91
CA TYR A 485 17.09 3.83 -3.86
C TYR A 485 17.50 4.11 -5.30
N ARG A 486 16.98 3.33 -6.25
CA ARG A 486 17.26 3.54 -7.69
C ARG A 486 16.45 4.67 -8.31
N ALA A 487 15.18 4.84 -7.91
CA ALA A 487 14.29 5.90 -8.39
C ALA A 487 13.30 6.34 -7.31
N SER A 488 12.65 7.50 -7.46
CA SER A 488 11.65 7.96 -6.48
C SER A 488 10.44 7.01 -6.33
N GLU A 489 10.13 6.23 -7.37
CA GLU A 489 8.97 5.33 -7.42
C GLU A 489 9.24 3.92 -6.86
N TYR A 490 10.50 3.53 -6.66
CA TYR A 490 10.88 2.20 -6.16
C TYR A 490 12.34 2.16 -5.65
N TRP A 491 12.59 1.30 -4.65
CA TRP A 491 13.94 1.08 -4.09
C TRP A 491 14.89 0.33 -5.02
#